data_AF-A0AA49FMA9-F1
#
_entry.id   AF-A0AA49FMA9-F1
#
_cell.length_a   1.000
_cell.length_b   1.000
_cell.length_c   1.000
_cell.angle_alpha   90.00
_cell.angle_beta   90.00
_cell.angle_gamma   90.00
#
_symmetry.space_group_name_H-M   'P 1'
#
loop_
_entity.id
_entity.type
_entity.pdbx_description
1 polymer ?
#
loop_
_entity_poly.entity_id
_entity_poly.type
_entity_poly.pdbx_seq_one_letter_code
_entity_poly.pdbx_strand_id
1 'polypeptide(L)'
;MSAYDLIDASTPDGRIKIAQYEQEQAEKIKRGQQLYAKIKRSSKYCYQNDLAIADPKRWGGFPFPVFVEAGDPMGYIVQGGPGGQYRLSDVRLYVIENGRELKIL
;
A
#
# COMPACT_ATOMS: atom_id res chain seq x y z
N MET A 1 6.41 24.25 3.44
CA MET A 1 6.85 24.31 2.03
C MET A 1 6.51 22.98 1.40
N SER A 2 5.83 22.98 0.26
CA SER A 2 5.08 21.84 -0.31
C SER A 2 5.94 20.59 -0.49
N ALA A 3 5.62 19.50 0.20
CA ALA A 3 6.37 18.23 0.21
C ALA A 3 5.90 17.25 -0.90
N TYR A 4 5.31 17.76 -1.98
CA TYR A 4 4.80 16.95 -3.08
C TYR A 4 5.48 17.34 -4.38
N ASP A 5 6.40 16.48 -4.85
CA ASP A 5 6.96 16.56 -6.20
C ASP A 5 5.98 15.93 -7.19
N LEU A 6 5.53 16.71 -8.16
CA LEU A 6 4.70 16.20 -9.26
C LEU A 6 5.59 15.39 -10.22
N ILE A 7 5.27 14.11 -10.41
CA ILE A 7 6.02 13.20 -11.30
C ILE A 7 5.18 12.92 -12.55
N ASP A 8 5.72 13.20 -13.73
CA ASP A 8 5.07 12.87 -15.02
C ASP A 8 5.42 11.44 -15.45
N ALA A 9 4.51 10.50 -15.19
CA ALA A 9 4.63 9.09 -15.53
C ALA A 9 4.72 8.81 -17.06
N SER A 10 4.39 9.78 -17.92
CA SER A 10 4.51 9.61 -19.37
C SER A 10 5.97 9.66 -19.83
N THR A 11 6.82 10.37 -19.10
CA THR A 11 8.25 10.55 -19.40
C THR A 11 9.10 9.37 -18.92
N PRO A 12 10.24 9.08 -19.58
CA PRO A 12 11.18 8.07 -19.08
C PRO A 12 11.66 8.36 -17.66
N ASP A 13 11.99 9.61 -17.35
CA ASP A 13 12.48 10.03 -16.04
C ASP A 13 11.41 9.85 -14.95
N GLY A 14 10.15 10.16 -15.25
CA GLY A 14 9.07 9.94 -14.30
C GLY A 14 8.83 8.47 -14.00
N ARG A 15 8.97 7.59 -15.00
CA ARG A 15 8.88 6.12 -14.77
C ARG A 15 10.02 5.61 -13.90
N ILE A 16 11.23 6.14 -14.09
CA ILE A 16 12.39 5.79 -13.25
C ILE A 16 12.14 6.21 -11.80
N LYS A 17 11.67 7.44 -11.57
CA LYS A 17 11.35 7.93 -10.21
C LYS A 17 10.25 7.11 -9.54
N ILE A 18 9.21 6.73 -10.27
CA ILE A 18 8.15 5.84 -9.76
C ILE A 18 8.74 4.50 -9.35
N ALA A 19 9.57 3.89 -10.20
CA ALA A 19 10.19 2.60 -9.90
C ALA A 19 11.13 2.66 -8.68
N GLN A 20 11.90 3.75 -8.52
CA GLN A 20 12.75 3.98 -7.35
C GLN A 20 11.90 4.11 -6.07
N TYR A 21 10.83 4.91 -6.11
CA TYR A 21 9.90 5.03 -5.00
C TYR A 21 9.28 3.67 -4.63
N GLU A 22 8.80 2.91 -5.62
CA GLU A 22 8.25 1.57 -5.41
C GLU A 22 9.29 0.62 -4.77
N GLN A 23 10.56 0.70 -5.18
CA GLN A 23 11.65 -0.09 -4.59
C GLN A 23 11.94 0.30 -3.13
N GLU A 24 12.06 1.60 -2.83
CA GLU A 24 12.28 2.08 -1.46
C GLU A 24 11.15 1.65 -0.52
N GLN A 25 9.91 1.74 -0.98
CA GLN A 25 8.75 1.28 -0.20
C GLN A 25 8.75 -0.24 -0.01
N ALA A 26 9.13 -1.01 -1.02
CA ALA A 26 9.28 -2.46 -0.90
C ALA A 26 10.38 -2.85 0.11
N GLU A 27 11.48 -2.09 0.20
CA GLU A 27 12.53 -2.30 1.20
C GLU A 27 12.06 -2.00 2.63
N LYS A 28 11.27 -0.93 2.83
CA LYS A 28 10.66 -0.63 4.14
C LYS A 28 9.75 -1.77 4.62
N ILE A 29 8.95 -2.35 3.73
CA ILE A 29 8.10 -3.52 4.03
C ILE A 29 8.95 -4.75 4.45
N LYS A 30 10.15 -4.90 3.88
CA LYS A 30 11.05 -6.04 4.17
C LYS A 30 11.68 -5.98 5.57
N ARG A 31 11.81 -4.79 6.17
CA ARG A 31 12.36 -4.62 7.54
C ARG A 31 11.27 -4.73 8.60
N GLY A 32 10.89 -5.97 8.91
CA GLY A 32 10.29 -6.36 10.20
C GLY A 32 8.80 -6.04 10.42
N GLN A 33 8.16 -5.22 9.58
CA GLN A 33 6.74 -4.92 9.68
C GLN A 33 5.97 -5.57 8.53
N GLN A 34 5.66 -6.86 8.69
CA GLN A 34 4.82 -7.61 7.74
C GLN A 34 3.33 -7.36 8.03
N LEU A 35 2.87 -6.15 7.71
CA LEU A 35 1.45 -5.84 7.72
C LEU A 35 0.84 -6.13 6.37
N TYR A 36 -0.39 -6.61 6.40
CA TYR A 36 -1.21 -6.85 5.23
C TYR A 36 -2.54 -6.11 5.38
N ALA A 37 -3.12 -5.67 4.28
CA ALA A 37 -4.37 -4.93 4.29
C ALA A 37 -5.44 -5.56 3.41
N LYS A 38 -6.68 -5.44 3.90
CA LYS A 38 -7.90 -5.56 3.08
C LYS A 38 -8.64 -4.24 3.15
N ILE A 39 -9.04 -3.69 2.01
CA ILE A 39 -9.85 -2.48 1.99
C ILE A 39 -11.25 -2.85 2.48
N LYS A 40 -11.77 -2.10 3.44
CA LYS A 40 -13.12 -2.30 3.99
C LYS A 40 -14.15 -2.07 2.89
N ARG A 41 -15.24 -2.87 2.91
CA ARG A 41 -16.36 -2.71 1.96
C ARG A 41 -17.01 -1.32 2.00
N SER A 42 -16.95 -0.65 3.14
CA SER A 42 -17.47 0.71 3.34
C SER A 42 -16.58 1.81 2.77
N SER A 43 -15.32 1.50 2.42
CA SER A 43 -14.43 2.48 1.79
C SER A 43 -14.81 2.63 0.31
N LYS A 44 -14.71 3.86 -0.19
CA LYS A 44 -14.88 4.15 -1.63
C LYS A 44 -13.83 3.46 -2.52
N TYR A 45 -12.75 2.97 -1.94
CA TYR A 45 -11.68 2.27 -2.65
C TYR A 45 -11.85 0.74 -2.65
N CYS A 46 -12.96 0.19 -2.11
CA CYS A 46 -13.10 -1.25 -1.89
C CYS A 46 -12.96 -2.12 -3.14
N TYR A 47 -13.33 -1.58 -4.32
CA TYR A 47 -13.17 -2.23 -5.63
C TYR A 47 -11.70 -2.58 -5.94
N GLN A 48 -10.74 -1.89 -5.32
CA GLN A 48 -9.32 -2.14 -5.54
C GLN A 48 -8.84 -3.46 -4.94
N ASN A 49 -9.61 -4.07 -4.01
CA ASN A 49 -9.33 -5.45 -3.58
C ASN A 49 -9.36 -6.42 -4.78
N ASP A 50 -10.28 -6.21 -5.73
CA ASP A 50 -10.40 -7.07 -6.91
C ASP A 50 -9.18 -6.92 -7.83
N LEU A 51 -8.56 -5.73 -7.87
CA LEU A 51 -7.31 -5.50 -8.60
C LEU A 51 -6.15 -6.28 -7.96
N ALA A 52 -6.07 -6.30 -6.63
CA ALA A 52 -5.07 -7.09 -5.89
C ALA A 52 -5.24 -8.60 -6.12
N ILE A 53 -6.49 -9.07 -6.20
CA ILE A 53 -6.82 -10.48 -6.48
C ILE A 53 -6.51 -10.84 -7.94
N ALA A 54 -6.80 -9.94 -8.89
CA ALA A 54 -6.60 -10.19 -10.31
C ALA A 54 -5.12 -10.22 -10.73
N ASP A 55 -4.27 -9.43 -10.07
CA ASP A 55 -2.83 -9.38 -10.35
C ASP A 55 -1.97 -9.50 -9.07
N PRO A 56 -1.90 -10.70 -8.47
CA PRO A 56 -1.17 -10.91 -7.24
C PRO A 56 0.34 -10.72 -7.42
N LYS A 57 0.86 -10.89 -8.63
CA LYS A 57 2.28 -10.70 -8.93
C LYS A 57 2.66 -9.22 -8.84
N ARG A 58 1.78 -8.32 -9.30
CA ARG A 58 1.98 -6.87 -9.20
C ARG A 58 1.78 -6.36 -7.78
N TRP A 59 0.77 -6.85 -7.08
CA TRP A 59 0.35 -6.25 -5.80
C TRP A 59 0.84 -7.00 -4.56
N GLY A 60 1.60 -8.10 -4.72
CA GLY A 60 2.10 -8.89 -3.60
C GLY A 60 1.06 -9.83 -2.98
N GLY A 61 -0.04 -10.11 -3.69
CA GLY A 61 -1.11 -11.01 -3.27
C GLY A 61 -2.31 -10.32 -2.63
N PHE A 62 -3.21 -11.13 -2.07
CA PHE A 62 -4.37 -10.68 -1.31
C PHE A 62 -4.51 -11.52 -0.03
N PRO A 63 -4.58 -10.90 1.17
CA PRO A 63 -4.43 -9.47 1.44
C PRO A 63 -3.07 -8.92 0.99
N PHE A 64 -3.03 -7.65 0.57
CA PHE A 64 -1.83 -7.06 -0.02
C PHE A 64 -0.90 -6.50 1.07
N PRO A 65 0.43 -6.58 0.90
CA PRO A 65 1.40 -6.06 1.86
C PRO A 65 1.32 -4.54 1.96
N VAL A 66 1.48 -4.03 3.17
CA VAL A 66 1.51 -2.60 3.50
C VAL A 66 2.51 -2.31 4.61
N PHE A 67 2.87 -1.04 4.77
CA PHE A 67 3.52 -0.52 5.97
C PHE A 67 2.80 0.73 6.46
N VAL A 68 3.10 1.15 7.69
CA VAL A 68 2.52 2.36 8.29
C VAL A 68 3.59 3.43 8.38
N GLU A 69 3.36 4.56 7.74
CA GLU A 69 4.25 5.73 7.78
C GLU A 69 3.57 6.84 8.56
N ALA A 70 4.16 7.24 9.69
CA ALA A 70 3.64 8.34 10.49
C ALA A 70 3.92 9.69 9.79
N GLY A 71 3.02 10.66 10.00
CA GLY A 71 3.29 12.06 9.66
C GLY A 71 2.57 12.62 8.43
N ASP A 72 1.72 11.85 7.73
CA ASP A 72 0.89 12.40 6.65
C ASP A 72 -0.27 13.27 7.22
N PRO A 73 -0.33 14.59 6.93
CA PRO A 73 -1.35 15.47 7.47
C PRO A 73 -2.78 15.14 6.99
N MET A 74 -2.91 14.43 5.87
CA MET A 74 -4.18 14.05 5.25
C MET A 74 -4.67 12.66 5.71
N GLY A 75 -3.90 11.99 6.57
CA GLY A 75 -4.20 10.72 7.20
C GLY A 75 -3.92 9.48 6.34
N TYR A 76 -3.28 9.62 5.18
CA TYR A 76 -2.91 8.50 4.29
C TYR A 76 -1.64 7.80 4.78
N ILE A 77 -1.74 7.21 5.97
CA ILE A 77 -0.59 6.64 6.69
C ILE A 77 -0.37 5.15 6.40
N VAL A 78 -1.28 4.49 5.68
CA VAL A 78 -1.11 3.09 5.25
C VAL A 78 -0.62 3.07 3.81
N GLN A 79 0.59 2.60 3.58
CA GLN A 79 1.27 2.68 2.29
C GLN A 79 1.40 1.29 1.66
N GLY A 80 1.12 1.18 0.37
CA GLY A 80 1.10 -0.07 -0.41
C GLY A 80 -0.25 -0.35 -1.09
N GLY A 81 -0.33 -1.49 -1.78
CA GLY A 81 -1.54 -1.94 -2.49
C GLY A 81 -1.88 -1.16 -3.78
N PRO A 82 -3.00 -1.50 -4.44
CA PRO A 82 -3.32 -1.00 -5.78
C PRO A 82 -3.50 0.52 -5.90
N GLY A 83 -3.97 1.16 -4.83
CA GLY A 83 -4.17 2.61 -4.74
C GLY A 83 -2.94 3.38 -4.23
N GLY A 84 -1.86 2.67 -3.90
CA GLY A 84 -0.61 3.23 -3.38
C GLY A 84 -0.67 3.63 -1.90
N GLN A 85 -1.77 4.23 -1.45
CA GLN A 85 -1.93 4.67 -0.06
C GLN A 85 -3.39 4.75 0.40
N TYR A 86 -3.61 4.55 1.70
CA TYR A 86 -4.92 4.51 2.35
C TYR A 86 -4.89 5.11 3.74
N ARG A 87 -6.07 5.45 4.27
CA ARG A 87 -6.25 5.80 5.68
C ARG A 87 -6.49 4.55 6.52
N LEU A 88 -6.17 4.58 7.81
CA LEU A 88 -6.57 3.51 8.75
C LEU A 88 -8.09 3.27 8.74
N SER A 89 -8.89 4.31 8.49
CA SER A 89 -10.35 4.19 8.38
C SER A 89 -10.78 3.33 7.19
N ASP A 90 -9.98 3.26 6.12
CA ASP A 90 -10.32 2.58 4.87
C ASP A 90 -9.96 1.09 4.86
N VAL A 91 -9.01 0.66 5.70
CA VAL A 91 -8.47 -0.71 5.66
C VAL A 91 -8.69 -1.46 6.98
N ARG A 92 -8.64 -2.79 6.90
CA ARG A 92 -8.37 -3.70 8.02
C ARG A 92 -6.93 -4.17 7.91
N LEU A 93 -6.22 -4.20 9.03
CA LEU A 93 -4.82 -4.63 9.08
C LEU A 93 -4.70 -6.03 9.65
N TYR A 94 -3.78 -6.79 9.07
CA TYR A 94 -3.53 -8.19 9.38
C TYR A 94 -2.03 -8.45 9.52
N VAL A 95 -1.70 -9.42 10.37
CA VAL A 95 -0.45 -10.17 10.27
C VAL A 95 -0.78 -11.56 9.75
N ILE A 96 0.07 -12.10 8.87
CA ILE A 96 -0.04 -13.48 8.40
C ILE A 96 1.00 -14.31 9.15
N GLU A 97 0.55 -15.19 10.02
CA GLU A 97 1.41 -16.12 10.76
C GLU A 97 0.98 -17.56 10.45
N ASN A 98 1.91 -18.40 9.98
CA ASN A 98 1.64 -19.78 9.59
C ASN A 98 0.44 -19.94 8.61
N GLY A 99 0.30 -18.98 7.68
CA GLY A 99 -0.80 -18.96 6.71
C GLY A 99 -2.17 -18.54 7.28
N ARG A 100 -2.24 -18.12 8.54
CA ARG A 100 -3.46 -17.61 9.17
C ARG A 100 -3.43 -16.10 9.27
N GLU A 101 -4.57 -15.48 8.97
CA GLU A 101 -4.77 -14.04 9.11
C GLU A 101 -5.16 -13.68 10.55
N LEU A 102 -4.31 -12.90 11.22
CA LEU A 102 -4.59 -12.32 12.54
C LEU A 102 -4.95 -10.85 12.36
N LYS A 103 -6.21 -10.50 12.60
CA LYS A 103 -6.70 -9.13 12.49
C LYS A 103 -6.18 -8.28 13.66
N ILE A 104 -5.55 -7.17 13.34
CA ILE A 104 -5.03 -6.21 14.33
C ILE A 104 -6.00 -5.04 14.52
N LEU A 105 -6.56 -4.50 13.42
CA LEU A 105 -7.47 -3.35 13.40
C LEU A 105 -8.61 -3.51 12.39
#